data_AF-A0A2E5BVZ7-F1
#
_entry.id   AF-A0A2E5BVZ7-F1
#
_cell.length_a   1.000
_cell.length_b   1.000
_cell.length_c   1.000
_cell.angle_alpha   90.00
_cell.angle_beta   90.00
_cell.angle_gamma   90.00
#
_symmetry.space_group_name_H-M   'P 1'
#
loop_
_entity.id
_entity.type
_entity.pdbx_description
1 polymer ?
#
loop_
_entity_poly.entity_id
_entity_poly.type
_entity_poly.pdbx_seq_one_letter_code
_entity_poly.pdbx_strand_id
1 'polypeptide(L)'
;MARIPYFDAANADTVTKETLDKLPPLNIFRMMGHSGGLLKRFIGLGNHLLGAAELDPVLREIAIVRVGVLSKASYEVHQHERICCQMGMAEEL
;
A
#
# COMPACT_ATOMS: atom_id res chain seq x y z
N MET A 1 1.39 11.81 -9.76
CA MET A 1 0.07 12.39 -9.41
C MET A 1 -1.05 11.48 -9.91
N ALA A 2 -2.19 11.46 -9.21
CA ALA A 2 -3.35 10.67 -9.62
C ALA A 2 -3.91 11.17 -10.97
N ARG A 3 -4.33 10.24 -11.83
CA ARG A 3 -4.89 10.53 -13.16
C ARG A 3 -6.42 10.67 -13.17
N ILE A 4 -7.06 10.23 -12.10
CA ILE A 4 -8.49 10.37 -11.85
C ILE A 4 -8.71 10.88 -10.42
N PRO A 5 -9.87 11.48 -10.10
CA PRO A 5 -10.18 11.87 -8.74
C PRO A 5 -10.13 10.68 -7.78
N TYR A 6 -9.69 10.94 -6.54
CA TYR A 6 -9.81 9.95 -5.47
C TYR A 6 -11.29 9.64 -5.19
N PHE A 7 -11.56 8.42 -4.74
CA PHE A 7 -12.91 8.01 -4.39
C PHE A 7 -13.44 8.86 -3.22
N ASP A 8 -14.69 9.30 -3.34
CA ASP A 8 -15.40 9.97 -2.26
C ASP A 8 -16.08 8.90 -1.39
N ALA A 9 -15.65 8.81 -0.13
CA ALA A 9 -16.17 7.85 0.83
C ALA A 9 -17.68 8.03 1.11
N ALA A 10 -18.27 9.18 0.80
CA ALA A 10 -19.72 9.37 0.86
C ALA A 10 -20.48 8.45 -0.12
N ASN A 11 -19.83 8.00 -1.19
CA ASN A 11 -20.41 7.09 -2.19
C ASN A 11 -20.10 5.61 -1.91
N ALA A 12 -19.45 5.29 -0.78
CA ALA A 12 -19.10 3.92 -0.43
C ALA A 12 -20.32 3.07 -0.07
N ASP A 13 -20.34 1.82 -0.53
CA ASP A 13 -21.20 0.81 0.10
C ASP A 13 -20.73 0.50 1.53
N THR A 14 -21.56 -0.21 2.31
CA THR A 14 -21.28 -0.52 3.72
C THR A 14 -19.91 -1.20 3.90
N VAL A 15 -19.58 -2.17 3.05
CA VAL A 15 -18.34 -2.96 3.17
C VAL A 15 -17.12 -2.10 2.87
N THR A 16 -17.20 -1.28 1.83
CA THR A 16 -16.13 -0.39 1.37
C THR A 16 -15.89 0.71 2.40
N LYS A 17 -16.96 1.29 2.96
CA LYS A 17 -16.88 2.29 4.03
C LYS A 17 -16.21 1.73 5.28
N GLU A 18 -16.69 0.60 5.79
CA GLU A 18 -16.10 -0.09 6.95
C GLU A 18 -14.62 -0.46 6.73
N THR A 19 -14.25 -0.77 5.47
CA THR A 19 -12.88 -1.09 5.12
C THR A 19 -12.01 0.16 5.09
N LEU A 20 -12.47 1.25 4.45
CA LEU A 20 -11.74 2.52 4.37
C LEU A 20 -11.53 3.15 5.76
N ASP A 21 -12.52 3.09 6.65
CA ASP A 21 -12.46 3.68 8.00
C ASP A 21 -11.35 3.04 8.88
N LYS A 22 -10.88 1.84 8.54
CA LYS A 22 -9.83 1.11 9.27
C LYS A 22 -8.43 1.30 8.68
N LEU A 23 -8.32 1.94 7.52
CA LEU A 23 -7.05 2.06 6.81
C LEU A 23 -6.34 3.37 7.17
N PRO A 24 -5.00 3.37 7.15
CA PRO A 24 -4.27 4.62 7.18
C PRO A 24 -4.64 5.45 5.95
N PRO A 25 -4.54 6.79 6.01
CA PRO A 25 -5.00 7.70 4.96
C PRO A 25 -4.06 7.72 3.74
N LEU A 26 -3.77 6.56 3.15
CA LEU A 26 -2.91 6.43 1.99
C LEU A 26 -3.71 6.59 0.70
N ASN A 27 -3.09 7.24 -0.29
CA ASN A 27 -3.73 7.53 -1.57
C ASN A 27 -4.08 6.27 -2.37
N ILE A 28 -3.36 5.16 -2.19
CA ILE A 28 -3.69 3.87 -2.83
C ILE A 28 -5.04 3.33 -2.34
N PHE A 29 -5.34 3.44 -1.04
CA PHE A 29 -6.62 2.98 -0.50
C PHE A 29 -7.78 3.87 -0.94
N ARG A 30 -7.56 5.19 -0.95
CA ARG A 30 -8.52 6.15 -1.51
C ARG A 30 -8.78 5.91 -3.00
N MET A 31 -7.77 5.50 -3.76
CA MET A 31 -7.95 5.15 -5.17
C MET A 31 -8.70 3.83 -5.34
N MET A 32 -8.36 2.83 -4.53
CA MET A 32 -9.02 1.51 -4.56
C MET A 32 -10.47 1.53 -4.07
N GLY A 33 -10.93 2.61 -3.45
CA GLY A 33 -12.34 2.81 -3.09
C GLY A 33 -13.29 2.73 -4.29
N HIS A 34 -12.84 3.09 -5.51
CA HIS A 34 -13.60 2.91 -6.75
C HIS A 34 -13.93 1.46 -7.07
N SER A 35 -13.26 0.49 -6.44
CA SER A 35 -13.36 -0.94 -6.73
C SER A 35 -14.29 -1.70 -5.78
N GLY A 36 -15.00 -1.01 -4.89
CA GLY A 36 -15.95 -1.60 -3.95
C GLY A 36 -15.35 -2.75 -3.12
N GLY A 37 -16.05 -3.89 -3.06
CA GLY A 37 -15.63 -5.08 -2.32
C GLY A 37 -14.23 -5.64 -2.68
N LEU A 38 -13.64 -5.28 -3.83
CA LEU A 38 -12.27 -5.66 -4.17
C LEU A 38 -11.23 -5.02 -3.23
N LEU A 39 -11.51 -3.82 -2.70
CA LEU A 39 -10.63 -3.12 -1.76
C LEU A 39 -10.24 -4.03 -0.57
N LYS A 40 -11.23 -4.67 0.06
CA LYS A 40 -11.02 -5.57 1.19
C LYS A 40 -10.11 -6.75 0.85
N ARG A 41 -10.25 -7.31 -0.36
CA ARG A 41 -9.43 -8.43 -0.83
C ARG A 41 -8.00 -8.00 -1.14
N PHE A 42 -7.84 -6.83 -1.76
CA PHE A 42 -6.53 -6.23 -2.02
C PHE A 42 -5.76 -5.97 -0.72
N ILE A 43 -6.42 -5.43 0.31
CA ILE A 43 -5.82 -5.24 1.63
C ILE A 43 -5.44 -6.58 2.26
N GLY A 44 -6.29 -7.60 2.14
CA GLY A 44 -5.98 -8.94 2.61
C GLY A 44 -4.68 -9.49 2.02
N LEU A 45 -4.47 -9.30 0.71
CA LEU A 45 -3.23 -9.68 0.04
C LEU A 45 -2.03 -8.89 0.59
N GLY A 46 -2.13 -7.56 0.67
CA GLY A 46 -1.06 -6.71 1.20
C GLY A 46 -0.68 -7.08 2.64
N ASN A 47 -1.66 -7.25 3.52
CA ASN A 47 -1.44 -7.65 4.91
C ASN A 47 -0.75 -9.00 5.03
N HIS A 48 -1.10 -9.96 4.17
CA HIS A 48 -0.44 -11.27 4.17
C HIS A 48 1.03 -11.15 3.76
N LEU A 49 1.32 -10.45 2.66
CA LEU A 49 2.70 -10.22 2.20
C LEU A 49 3.54 -9.47 3.24
N LEU A 50 2.96 -8.48 3.93
CA LEU A 50 3.69 -7.63 4.87
C LEU A 50 3.78 -8.20 6.30
N GLY A 51 2.88 -9.08 6.71
CA GLY A 51 2.79 -9.54 8.10
C GLY A 51 2.86 -11.06 8.32
N ALA A 52 2.65 -11.87 7.27
CA ALA A 52 2.51 -13.31 7.41
C ALA A 52 3.30 -14.14 6.37
N ALA A 53 3.98 -13.49 5.41
CA ALA A 53 4.84 -14.18 4.48
C ALA A 53 6.10 -14.72 5.18
N GLU A 54 6.60 -15.87 4.71
CA GLU A 54 7.84 -16.48 5.22
C GLU A 54 9.11 -15.69 4.83
N LEU A 55 8.99 -14.77 3.87
CA LEU A 55 10.10 -13.95 3.40
C LEU A 55 10.56 -12.99 4.50
N ASP A 56 11.87 -12.95 4.74
CA ASP A 56 12.49 -12.01 5.68
C ASP A 56 12.01 -10.57 5.40
N PRO A 57 11.58 -9.82 6.42
CA PRO A 57 11.04 -8.47 6.23
C PRO A 57 12.00 -7.53 5.49
N VAL A 58 13.31 -7.60 5.75
CA VAL A 58 14.30 -6.74 5.08
C VAL A 58 14.42 -7.12 3.61
N LEU A 59 14.53 -8.42 3.31
CA LEU A 59 14.56 -8.90 1.92
C LEU A 59 13.27 -8.54 1.16
N ARG A 60 12.11 -8.59 1.83
CA ARG A 60 10.83 -8.19 1.26
C ARG A 60 10.83 -6.72 0.86
N GLU A 61 11.23 -5.81 1.75
CA GLU A 61 11.24 -4.39 1.43
C GLU A 61 12.28 -4.05 0.34
N ILE A 62 13.45 -4.71 0.34
CA ILE A 62 14.42 -4.60 -0.76
C ILE A 62 13.78 -5.00 -2.09
N ALA A 63 13.06 -6.13 -2.13
CA ALA A 63 12.38 -6.58 -3.33
C ALA A 63 11.31 -5.57 -3.80
N ILE A 64 10.47 -5.05 -2.89
CA ILE A 64 9.42 -4.08 -3.21
C ILE A 64 10.02 -2.78 -3.74
N VAL A 65 11.00 -2.19 -3.03
CA VAL A 65 11.65 -0.94 -3.45
C VAL A 65 12.36 -1.13 -4.79
N ARG A 66 13.08 -2.25 -4.98
CA ARG A 66 13.77 -2.53 -6.24
C ARG A 66 12.80 -2.63 -7.42
N VAL A 67 11.68 -3.31 -7.25
CA VAL A 67 10.62 -3.40 -8.26
C VAL A 67 10.00 -2.01 -8.51
N GLY A 68 9.77 -1.23 -7.46
CA GLY A 68 9.29 0.15 -7.57
C GLY A 68 10.20 1.04 -8.42
N VAL A 69 11.51 0.98 -8.19
CA VAL A 69 12.52 1.71 -8.97
C VAL A 69 12.52 1.27 -10.43
N LEU A 70 12.58 -0.04 -10.69
CA LEU A 70 12.58 -0.59 -12.05
C LEU A 70 11.30 -0.24 -12.82
N SER A 71 10.16 -0.18 -12.11
CA SER A 71 8.85 0.16 -12.65
C SER A 71 8.59 1.67 -12.74
N LYS A 72 9.53 2.52 -12.28
CA LYS A 72 9.37 3.97 -12.18
C LYS A 72 8.16 4.39 -11.32
N ALA A 73 7.84 3.61 -10.30
CA ALA A 73 6.70 3.80 -9.40
C ALA A 73 7.09 4.64 -8.17
N SER A 74 7.33 5.94 -8.36
CA SER A 74 7.85 6.82 -7.30
C SER A 74 6.98 6.90 -6.05
N TYR A 75 5.65 6.76 -6.18
CA TYR A 75 4.74 6.70 -5.04
C TYR A 75 5.00 5.47 -4.16
N GLU A 76 5.25 4.32 -4.79
CA GLU A 76 5.51 3.06 -4.08
C GLU A 76 6.88 3.10 -3.39
N VAL A 77 7.90 3.58 -4.12
CA VAL A 77 9.26 3.76 -3.58
C VAL A 77 9.21 4.65 -2.34
N HIS A 78 8.57 5.82 -2.42
CA HIS A 78 8.47 6.74 -1.28
C HIS A 78 7.79 6.11 -0.06
N GLN A 79 6.73 5.31 -0.25
CA GLN A 79 6.04 4.67 0.87
C GLN A 79 6.89 3.58 1.51
N HIS A 80 7.52 2.74 0.69
CA HIS A 80 8.28 1.61 1.19
C HIS A 80 9.65 2.00 1.75
N GLU A 81 10.27 3.08 1.26
CA GLU A 81 11.47 3.67 1.90
C GLU A 81 11.19 4.08 3.35
N ARG A 82 10.01 4.65 3.63
CA ARG A 82 9.61 4.99 5.02
C ARG A 82 9.49 3.75 5.90
N ILE A 83 9.01 2.63 5.34
CA ILE A 83 8.94 1.34 6.05
C ILE A 83 10.37 0.83 6.31
N CYS A 84 11.27 0.89 5.32
CA CYS A 84 12.68 0.56 5.50
C CYS A 84 13.31 1.36 6.65
N CYS A 85 13.10 2.68 6.69
CA CYS A 85 13.61 3.54 7.77
C CYS A 85 13.03 3.13 9.13
N GLN A 86 11.74 2.82 9.21
CA GLN A 86 11.10 2.37 10.46
C GLN A 86 11.65 1.03 10.95
N MET A 87 12.12 0.19 10.03
CA MET A 87 12.78 -1.07 10.34
C MET A 87 14.25 -0.92 10.72
N GLY A 88 14.81 0.30 10.69
CA GLY A 88 16.21 0.57 11.01
C GLY A 88 17.18 0.13 9.92
N MET A 89 16.71 -0.03 8.68
CA MET A 89 17.62 -0.23 7.53
C MET A 89 18.47 1.03 7.34
N ALA A 90 19.76 0.85 7.08
CA ALA A 90 20.68 1.97 6.87
C ALA A 90 20.26 2.81 5.65
N GLU A 91 20.29 4.14 5.80
CA GLU A 91 20.31 5.07 4.66
C GLU A 91 21.67 4.93 3.97
N GLU A 92 21.71 4.04 2.97
CA GLU A 92 22.85 3.72 2.08
C GLU A 92 24.12 3.09 2.70
N LEU A 93 24.74 2.26 1.86
CA LEU A 93 26.19 2.13 1.67
C LEU A 93 26.53 2.76 0.32
#